data_AF-A0A943HBX2-F1
#
_entry.id   AF-A0A943HBX2-F1
#
_cell.length_a   1.000
_cell.length_b   1.000
_cell.length_c   1.000
_cell.angle_alpha   90.00
_cell.angle_beta   90.00
_cell.angle_gamma   90.00
#
_symmetry.space_group_name_H-M   'P 1'
#
loop_
_entity.id
_entity.type
_entity.pdbx_description
1 polymer ?
#
loop_
_entity_poly.entity_id
_entity_poly.type
_entity_poly.pdbx_seq_one_letter_code
_entity_poly.pdbx_strand_id
1 'polypeptide(L)' 'MNVNIKKIITKINIKTFLVTFSYETRKGYYREQQRLIGVLDKEDPKKQFETWVSNCRTIFNAKILSIVEMKDLNRVIGI' A
#
# COMPACT_ATOMS: atom_id res chain seq x y z
N MET A 1 -10.61 21.11 -37.02
CA MET A 1 -10.85 19.80 -36.37
C MET A 1 -9.86 19.66 -35.22
N ASN A 2 -10.29 19.79 -33.96
CA ASN A 2 -9.42 19.58 -32.81
C ASN A 2 -9.36 18.07 -32.51
N VAL A 3 -8.31 17.41 -32.99
CA VAL A 3 -8.05 15.99 -32.69
C VAL A 3 -7.51 15.92 -31.26
N ASN A 4 -8.37 15.52 -30.33
CA ASN A 4 -7.98 15.36 -28.93
C ASN A 4 -7.28 13.99 -28.76
N ILE A 5 -5.95 13.98 -28.90
CA ILE A 5 -5.13 12.77 -28.76
C ILE A 5 -5.07 12.41 -27.27
N LYS A 6 -5.89 11.45 -26.83
CA LYS A 6 -5.79 10.85 -25.50
C LYS A 6 -4.64 9.86 -25.47
N LYS A 7 -3.60 10.15 -24.69
CA LYS A 7 -2.46 9.25 -24.48
C LYS A 7 -2.91 8.06 -23.64
N ILE A 8 -2.89 6.86 -24.22
CA ILE A 8 -3.18 5.61 -23.52
C ILE A 8 -1.96 5.27 -22.64
N ILE A 9 -2.21 4.94 -21.37
CA ILE A 9 -1.18 4.49 -20.44
C ILE A 9 -0.86 3.04 -20.79
N THR A 10 0.34 2.79 -21.34
CA THR A 10 0.80 1.44 -21.73
C THR A 10 1.63 0.76 -20.64
N LYS A 11 1.95 1.47 -19.55
CA LYS A 11 2.77 0.96 -18.45
C LYS A 11 2.21 1.42 -17.11
N ILE A 12 2.01 0.48 -16.20
CA ILE A 12 1.62 0.71 -14.81
C ILE A 12 2.83 0.46 -13.93
N ASN A 13 3.28 1.49 -13.22
CA ASN A 13 4.31 1.37 -12.20
C ASN A 13 3.67 1.12 -10.84
N ILE A 14 4.10 0.04 -10.18
CA ILE A 14 3.72 -0.33 -8.82
C ILE A 14 4.97 -0.20 -7.96
N LYS A 15 4.91 0.72 -7.00
CA LYS A 15 5.90 0.84 -5.94
C LYS A 15 5.53 -0.08 -4.78
N THR A 16 6.51 -0.80 -4.27
CA THR A 16 6.33 -1.71 -3.15
C THR A 16 6.88 -1.08 -1.89
N PHE A 17 6.09 -1.08 -0.82
CA PHE A 17 6.47 -0.54 0.48
C PHE A 17 6.39 -1.62 1.55
N LEU A 18 7.40 -1.70 2.42
CA LEU A 18 7.34 -2.47 3.65
C LEU A 18 6.80 -1.57 4.76
N VAL A 19 5.60 -1.87 5.24
CA VAL A 19 4.97 -1.18 6.36
C VAL A 19 5.19 -2.00 7.63
N THR A 20 5.85 -1.41 8.61
CA THR A 20 5.93 -1.93 9.98
C THR A 20 4.87 -1.23 10.80
N PHE A 21 4.03 -1.99 11.50
CA PHE A 21 2.92 -1.45 12.27
C PHE A 21 2.68 -2.25 13.53
N SER A 22 2.12 -1.60 14.54
CA SER A 22 1.59 -2.24 15.72
C SER A 22 0.08 -2.28 15.70
N TYR A 23 -0.51 -3.22 16.43
CA TYR A 23 -1.95 -3.34 16.60
C TYR A 23 -2.30 -4.09 17.87
N GLU A 24 -3.55 -3.93 18.28
CA GLU A 24 -4.17 -4.69 19.36
C GLU A 24 -5.05 -5.78 18.77
N THR A 25 -5.04 -6.95 19.40
CA THR A 25 -6.03 -7.99 19.09
C THR A 25 -7.34 -7.71 19.84
N ARG A 26 -8.42 -8.38 19.47
CA ARG A 26 -9.70 -8.31 20.20
C ARG A 26 -9.57 -8.58 21.71
N LYS A 27 -8.56 -9.36 22.12
CA LYS A 27 -8.27 -9.68 23.53
C LYS A 27 -7.37 -8.64 24.23
N GLY A 28 -7.02 -7.55 23.56
CA GLY A 28 -6.17 -6.48 24.10
C GLY A 28 -4.66 -6.76 24.00
N TYR A 29 -4.23 -7.87 23.40
CA TYR A 29 -2.79 -8.12 23.23
C TYR A 29 -2.19 -7.20 22.17
N TYR A 30 -1.08 -6.57 22.53
CA TYR A 30 -0.23 -5.82 21.61
C TYR A 30 0.55 -6.77 20.70
N ARG A 31 0.63 -6.42 19.41
CA ARG A 31 1.44 -7.11 18.42
C ARG A 31 2.09 -6.11 17.48
N GLU A 32 3.27 -6.47 16.98
CA GLU A 32 3.93 -5.80 15.88
C GLU A 32 4.03 -6.73 14.69
N GLN A 33 3.86 -6.17 13.50
CA GLN A 33 3.93 -6.93 12.27
C GLN A 33 4.47 -6.06 11.14
N GLN A 34 5.05 -6.74 10.15
CA GLN A 34 5.46 -6.14 8.90
C GLN A 34 4.60 -6.68 7.75
N ARG A 35 4.30 -5.83 6.77
CA ARG A 35 3.55 -6.20 5.57
C ARG A 35 4.07 -5.44 4.37
N LEU A 36 4.17 -6.14 3.23
CA LEU A 36 4.42 -5.53 1.93
C LEU A 36 3.11 -5.03 1.32
N ILE A 37 3.14 -3.82 0.78
CA ILE A 37 2.00 -3.19 0.12
C ILE A 37 2.48 -2.65 -1.23
N GLY A 38 1.80 -3.08 -2.30
CA GLY A 38 1.97 -2.51 -3.62
C GLY A 38 1.02 -1.33 -3.81
N VAL A 39 1.56 -0.22 -4.31
CA VAL A 39 0.85 1.05 -4.47
C VAL A 39 1.18 1.61 -5.84
N LEU A 40 0.18 2.14 -6.54
CA LEU A 40 0.43 2.81 -7.82
C LEU A 40 1.27 4.06 -7.59
N ASP A 41 2.07 4.45 -8.58
CA ASP A 41 3.00 5.59 -8.50
C ASP A 41 2.38 6.92 -8.01
N LYS A 42 1.06 7.07 -8.14
CA LYS A 42 0.30 8.27 -7.75
C LYS A 42 -0.53 8.11 -6.47
N GLU A 43 -0.53 6.93 -5.87
CA GLU A 43 -1.33 6.62 -4.68
C GLU A 43 -0.50 6.74 -3.40
N ASP A 44 -1.20 7.00 -2.29
CA ASP A 44 -0.58 7.12 -0.97
C ASP A 44 -0.48 5.74 -0.30
N PRO A 45 0.73 5.24 0.03
CA PRO A 45 0.90 3.97 0.72
C PRO A 45 0.19 3.90 2.08
N LYS A 46 0.00 5.03 2.76
CA LYS A 46 -0.74 5.07 4.03
C LYS A 46 -2.21 4.75 3.83
N LYS A 47 -2.86 5.36 2.84
CA LYS A 47 -4.27 5.09 2.52
C LYS A 47 -4.50 3.64 2.12
N GLN A 48 -3.56 3.07 1.36
CA GLN A 48 -3.63 1.66 0.99
C GLN A 48 -3.49 0.74 2.20
N PHE A 49 -2.59 1.07 3.13
CA PHE A 49 -2.48 0.36 4.41
C PHE A 49 -3.76 0.49 5.25
N GLU A 50 -4.31 1.70 5.42
CA GLU A 50 -5.54 1.93 6.17
C GLU A 50 -6.73 1.16 5.59
N THR A 51 -6.85 1.14 4.27
CA THR A 51 -7.86 0.33 3.55
C THR A 51 -7.66 -1.16 3.80
N TRP A 52 -6.41 -1.62 3.84
CA TRP A 52 -6.13 -3.02 4.15
C TRP A 52 -6.46 -3.35 5.62
N VAL A 53 -6.10 -2.49 6.56
CA VAL A 53 -6.39 -2.67 7.99
C VAL A 53 -7.90 -2.66 8.25
N SER A 54 -8.66 -1.78 7.61
CA SER A 54 -10.12 -1.71 7.80
C SER A 54 -10.83 -2.99 7.36
N ASN A 55 -10.24 -3.72 6.41
CA ASN A 55 -10.72 -5.03 5.98
C ASN A 55 -10.30 -6.18 6.92
N CYS A 56 -9.40 -5.94 7.88
CA CYS A 56 -8.93 -6.95 8.82
C CYS A 56 -9.79 -6.99 10.09
N ARG A 57 -10.45 -8.12 10.35
CA ARG A 57 -11.34 -8.29 11.52
C ARG A 57 -10.61 -8.50 12.85
N THR A 58 -9.31 -8.78 12.81
CA THR A 58 -8.49 -9.18 13.97
C THR A 58 -7.53 -8.10 14.43
N ILE A 59 -7.41 -7.02 13.67
CA ILE A 59 -6.48 -5.92 13.87
C ILE A 59 -7.27 -4.72 14.38
N PHE A 60 -7.02 -4.31 15.62
CA PHE A 60 -7.63 -3.15 16.25
C PHE A 60 -6.55 -2.12 16.58
N ASN A 61 -6.91 -0.85 16.64
CA ASN A 61 -5.99 0.25 17.04
C ASN A 61 -4.64 0.22 16.31
N ALA A 62 -4.65 -0.09 15.00
CA ALA A 62 -3.42 -0.21 14.23
C ALA A 62 -2.68 1.14 14.16
N LYS A 63 -1.37 1.12 14.38
CA LYS A 63 -0.49 2.28 14.28
C LYS A 63 0.69 1.95 13.40
N ILE A 64 0.94 2.78 12.39
CA ILE A 64 2.11 2.65 11.55
C ILE A 64 3.34 3.10 12.35
N LEU A 65 4.35 2.24 12.42
CA LEU A 65 5.64 2.52 13.04
C LEU A 65 6.65 3.02 12.01
N SER A 66 6.66 2.42 10.81
CA SER A 66 7.56 2.79 9.72
C SER A 66 7.00 2.38 8.35
N ILE A 67 7.36 3.13 7.32
CA ILE A 67 7.10 2.81 5.92
C ILE A 67 8.40 2.99 5.15
N VAL A 68 8.87 1.93 4.50
CA VAL A 68 10.10 1.95 3.70
C VAL A 68 9.78 1.50 2.29
N GLU A 69 10.18 2.27 1.28
CA GLU A 69 10.08 1.86 -0.12
C GLU A 69 11.11 0.77 -0.41
N MET A 70 10.64 -0.36 -0.92
CA MET A 70 11.45 -1.50 -1.34
C MET A 70 11.65 -1.42 -2.85
N LYS A 71 12.63 -0.61 -3.27
CA LYS A 71 12.92 -0.34 -4.69
C LYS A 71 13.17 -1.61 -5.50
N ASP A 72 13.83 -2.60 -4.90
CA ASP A 72 14.13 -3.89 -5.53
C ASP A 72 12.88 -4.73 -5.82
N LEU A 73 11.76 -4.41 -5.17
CA LEU A 73 10.47 -5.10 -5.34
C LEU A 73 9.47 -4.28 -6.17
N ASN A 74 9.87 -3.12 -6.70
CA ASN A 74 9.02 -2.33 -7.58
C ASN A 74 8.76 -3.09 -8.88
N ARG A 75 7.52 -3.00 -9.38
CA ARG A 75 7.08 -3.74 -10.58
C ARG A 75 6.57 -2.77 -11.62
N VAL A 76 6.87 -3.06 -12.88
CA VAL A 76 6.27 -2.38 -14.03
C VAL A 76 5.46 -3.41 -14.80
N ILE A 77 4.17 -3.18 -14.94
CA ILE A 77 3.26 -4.03 -15.70
C ILE A 77 2.94 -3.31 -17.02
N GLY A 78 3.23 -3.96 -18.15
CA GLY A 78 2.75 -3.51 -19.47
C GLY A 78 1.30 -3.94 -19.68
N ILE A 79 0.49 -3.07 -20.29
CA ILE A 79 -0.89 -3.37 -20.72
C ILE A 79 -0.89 -3.68 -22.21
#